data_AF-A0A964MUQ8-F1
#
_entry.id   AF-A0A964MUQ8-F1
#
_cell.length_a   1.000
_cell.length_b   1.000
_cell.length_c   1.000
_cell.angle_alpha   90.00
_cell.angle_beta   90.00
_cell.angle_gamma   90.00
#
_symmetry.space_group_name_H-M   'P 1'
#
loop_
_entity.id
_entity.type
_entity.pdbx_description
1 polymer ?
#
loop_
_entity_poly.entity_id
_entity_poly.type
_entity_poly.pdbx_seq_one_letter_code
_entity_poly.pdbx_strand_id
1 'polypeptide(L)'
;MTGSDAPQEMPGAESATAKAQSDFDGALIDYKTKGFMVELLPAVTVAGKQAHHLKVSRKDLPTQHVYLDPDTFVELRITTEGANASETDLSDYKAIDGIMVPHSVKTSQGGAVQAELKILTVAFNAPIDDAIFKVK
;
A
#
# COMPACT_ATOMS: atom_id res chain seq x y z
N MET A 1 -14.67 17.67 -25.95
CA MET A 1 -14.12 16.44 -25.35
C MET A 1 -15.00 15.30 -25.78
N THR A 2 -14.53 14.44 -26.69
CA THR A 2 -15.26 13.27 -27.19
C THR A 2 -15.00 12.10 -26.25
N GLY A 3 -15.82 11.95 -25.20
CA GLY A 3 -15.84 10.73 -24.40
C GLY A 3 -16.76 9.72 -25.08
N SER A 4 -16.27 8.50 -25.34
CA SER A 4 -17.11 7.40 -25.79
C SER A 4 -17.71 6.68 -24.60
N ASP A 5 -19.01 6.36 -24.65
CA ASP A 5 -19.74 5.63 -23.60
C ASP A 5 -19.41 4.12 -23.57
N ALA A 6 -18.59 3.64 -24.50
CA ALA A 6 -18.18 2.24 -24.57
C ALA A 6 -16.85 2.02 -23.83
N PRO A 7 -16.71 0.95 -23.02
CA PRO A 7 -15.43 0.56 -22.44
C PRO A 7 -14.37 0.42 -23.53
N GLN A 8 -13.24 1.10 -23.37
CA GLN A 8 -12.09 0.96 -24.25
C GLN A 8 -11.00 0.16 -23.53
N GLU A 9 -10.31 -0.71 -24.28
CA GLU A 9 -9.19 -1.47 -23.75
C GLU A 9 -8.06 -0.49 -23.37
N MET A 10 -7.69 -0.48 -22.09
CA MET A 10 -6.57 0.35 -21.62
C MET A 10 -5.25 -0.23 -22.16
N PRO A 11 -4.43 0.56 -22.86
CA PRO A 11 -3.19 0.07 -23.45
C PRO A 11 -2.15 -0.26 -22.37
N GLY A 12 -1.58 -1.47 -22.47
CA GLY A 12 -0.32 -1.92 -21.84
C GLY A 12 -0.04 -1.40 -20.42
N ALA A 13 0.83 -0.38 -20.32
CA ALA A 13 1.34 0.14 -19.05
C ALA A 13 0.24 0.72 -18.14
N GLU A 14 -0.82 1.27 -18.73
CA GLU A 14 -1.97 1.79 -17.97
C GLU A 14 -2.79 0.65 -17.38
N SER A 15 -2.98 -0.44 -18.14
CA SER A 15 -3.65 -1.66 -17.68
C SER A 15 -2.85 -2.38 -16.58
N ALA A 16 -1.53 -2.45 -16.71
CA ALA A 16 -0.67 -3.02 -15.67
C ALA A 16 -0.75 -2.22 -14.35
N THR A 17 -0.77 -0.89 -14.45
CA THR A 17 -0.93 0.00 -13.29
C THR A 17 -2.31 -0.15 -12.65
N ALA A 18 -3.38 -0.18 -13.45
CA ALA A 18 -4.74 -0.39 -12.96
C ALA A 18 -4.90 -1.75 -12.26
N LYS A 19 -4.33 -2.82 -12.84
CA LYS A 19 -4.30 -4.15 -12.23
C LYS A 19 -3.54 -4.16 -10.91
N ALA A 20 -2.43 -3.44 -10.82
CA ALA A 20 -1.69 -3.32 -9.57
C ALA A 20 -2.43 -2.54 -8.49
N GLN A 21 -3.14 -1.47 -8.87
CA GLN A 21 -3.99 -0.73 -7.95
C GLN A 21 -5.20 -1.52 -7.48
N SER A 22 -5.57 -2.60 -8.17
CA SER A 22 -6.63 -3.52 -7.73
C SER A 22 -6.19 -4.51 -6.63
N ASP A 23 -4.89 -4.55 -6.29
CA ASP A 23 -4.41 -5.30 -5.15
C ASP A 23 -4.60 -4.51 -3.84
N PHE A 24 -5.68 -4.81 -3.13
CA PHE A 24 -6.02 -4.18 -1.86
C PHE A 24 -5.36 -4.83 -0.65
N ASP A 25 -4.88 -6.08 -0.78
CA ASP A 25 -4.34 -6.86 0.34
C ASP A 25 -2.89 -6.49 0.68
N GLY A 26 -2.23 -5.75 -0.22
CA GLY A 26 -0.84 -5.32 -0.07
C GLY A 26 0.20 -6.35 -0.53
N ALA A 27 1.46 -5.92 -0.52
CA ALA A 27 2.55 -6.62 -1.20
C ALA A 27 3.04 -7.90 -0.49
N LEU A 28 2.68 -8.09 0.78
CA LEU A 28 3.13 -9.22 1.60
C LEU A 28 2.12 -10.38 1.66
N ILE A 29 0.84 -10.10 1.47
CA ILE A 29 -0.21 -11.13 1.48
C ILE A 29 -0.18 -11.90 0.16
N ASP A 30 -0.13 -13.24 0.26
CA ASP A 30 -0.08 -14.17 -0.88
C ASP A 30 0.96 -13.83 -1.94
N TYR A 31 2.08 -13.22 -1.53
CA TYR A 31 3.11 -12.68 -2.43
C TYR A 31 3.59 -13.71 -3.47
N LYS A 32 3.68 -14.99 -3.11
CA LYS A 32 4.06 -16.08 -4.02
C LYS A 32 3.02 -16.30 -5.13
N THR A 33 1.73 -16.31 -4.77
CA THR A 33 0.61 -16.44 -5.72
C THR A 33 0.55 -15.23 -6.64
N LYS A 34 0.87 -14.04 -6.12
CA LYS A 34 0.99 -12.80 -6.90
C LYS A 34 2.25 -12.75 -7.78
N GLY A 35 3.17 -13.71 -7.64
CA GLY A 35 4.43 -13.77 -8.39
C GLY A 35 5.46 -12.73 -7.94
N PHE A 36 5.35 -12.24 -6.71
CA PHE A 36 6.31 -11.33 -6.10
C PHE A 36 7.45 -12.10 -5.46
N MET A 37 8.59 -11.45 -5.33
CA MET A 37 9.76 -11.97 -4.60
C MET A 37 10.04 -11.07 -3.39
N VAL A 38 10.15 -11.68 -2.22
CA VAL A 38 10.46 -10.98 -0.96
C VAL A 38 11.85 -11.39 -0.50
N GLU A 39 12.69 -10.40 -0.25
CA GLU A 39 14.06 -10.56 0.24
C GLU A 39 14.22 -9.82 1.57
N LEU A 40 14.72 -10.50 2.61
CA LEU A 40 15.07 -9.87 3.88
C LEU A 40 16.45 -9.23 3.74
N LEU A 41 16.49 -7.92 3.86
CA LEU A 41 17.71 -7.11 3.89
C LEU A 41 18.17 -6.88 5.34
N PRO A 42 19.42 -6.41 5.55
CA PRO A 42 19.88 -6.03 6.88
C PRO A 42 18.91 -5.06 7.55
N ALA A 43 18.67 -5.26 8.85
CA ALA A 43 17.82 -4.36 9.62
C ALA A 43 18.34 -2.92 9.55
N VAL A 44 17.41 -1.97 9.50
CA VAL A 44 17.71 -0.54 9.43
C VAL A 44 17.01 0.21 10.55
N THR A 45 17.40 1.45 10.79
CA THR A 45 16.68 2.33 11.71
C THR A 45 15.70 3.20 10.92
N VAL A 46 14.42 3.15 11.27
CA VAL A 46 13.36 4.01 10.73
C VAL A 46 12.75 4.79 11.88
N ALA A 47 12.68 6.12 11.75
CA ALA A 47 12.13 7.02 12.77
C ALA A 47 12.70 6.78 14.20
N GLY A 48 14.00 6.44 14.29
CA GLY A 48 14.68 6.20 15.58
C GLY A 48 14.44 4.81 16.20
N LYS A 49 13.77 3.90 15.50
CA LYS A 49 13.56 2.50 15.92
C LYS A 49 14.19 1.53 14.93
N GLN A 50 14.69 0.40 15.42
CA GLN A 50 15.12 -0.69 14.55
C GLN A 50 13.90 -1.28 13.82
N ALA A 51 14.06 -1.64 12.56
CA ALA A 51 13.03 -2.23 11.73
C ALA A 51 13.59 -3.38 10.88
N HIS A 52 12.78 -4.42 10.67
CA HIS A 52 13.06 -5.40 9.62
C HIS A 52 12.87 -4.74 8.26
N HIS A 53 13.80 -5.00 7.34
CA HIS A 53 13.77 -4.42 6.00
C HIS A 53 13.47 -5.49 4.97
N LEU A 54 12.29 -5.44 4.37
CA LEU A 54 11.91 -6.31 3.27
C LEU A 54 12.01 -5.55 1.96
N LYS A 55 12.68 -6.14 0.97
CA LYS A 55 12.59 -5.72 -0.42
C LYS A 55 11.60 -6.63 -1.13
N VAL A 56 10.61 -6.03 -1.78
CA VAL A 56 9.56 -6.73 -2.52
C VAL A 56 9.66 -6.37 -3.99
N SER A 57 10.18 -7.30 -4.78
CA SER A 57 10.21 -7.21 -6.24
C SER A 57 8.86 -7.67 -6.77
N ARG A 58 8.08 -6.72 -7.31
CA ARG A 58 6.72 -6.96 -7.81
C ARG A 58 6.73 -7.07 -9.32
N LYS A 59 6.05 -8.07 -9.87
CA LYS A 59 5.99 -8.29 -11.31
C LYS A 59 5.27 -7.11 -11.98
N ASP A 60 5.88 -6.57 -13.04
CA ASP A 60 5.37 -5.45 -13.84
C ASP A 60 5.10 -4.16 -13.03
N LEU A 61 5.68 -4.06 -11.83
CA LEU A 61 5.50 -2.94 -10.91
C LEU A 61 6.83 -2.49 -10.31
N PRO A 62 6.92 -1.24 -9.85
CA PRO A 62 8.12 -0.79 -9.17
C PRO A 62 8.39 -1.60 -7.91
N THR A 63 9.67 -1.83 -7.61
CA THR A 63 10.11 -2.42 -6.35
C THR A 63 9.55 -1.62 -5.18
N GLN A 64 9.11 -2.34 -4.15
CA GLN A 64 8.67 -1.75 -2.90
C GLN A 64 9.60 -2.21 -1.78
N HIS A 65 9.90 -1.33 -0.83
CA HIS A 65 10.49 -1.73 0.44
C HIS A 65 9.46 -1.58 1.54
N VAL A 66 9.39 -2.58 2.42
CA VAL A 66 8.51 -2.59 3.57
C VAL A 66 9.37 -2.69 4.82
N TYR A 67 9.16 -1.74 5.74
CA TYR A 67 9.90 -1.65 6.99
C TYR A 67 8.95 -2.03 8.12
N LEU A 68 9.25 -3.13 8.81
CA LEU A 68 8.36 -3.67 9.84
C LEU A 68 8.94 -3.44 11.24
N ASP A 69 8.07 -3.14 12.19
CA ASP A 69 8.40 -3.17 13.60
C ASP A 69 8.84 -4.60 14.01
N PRO A 70 9.96 -4.76 14.73
CA PRO A 70 10.52 -6.08 15.01
C PRO A 70 9.72 -6.89 16.03
N ASP A 71 8.92 -6.22 16.86
CA ASP A 71 8.16 -6.87 17.93
C ASP A 71 6.74 -7.20 17.48
N THR A 72 6.12 -6.30 16.72
CA THR A 72 4.70 -6.38 16.33
C THR A 72 4.48 -6.71 14.86
N PHE A 73 5.52 -6.63 14.03
CA PHE A 73 5.48 -6.85 12.58
C PHE A 73 4.51 -5.94 11.81
N VAL A 74 4.05 -4.85 12.41
CA VAL A 74 3.28 -3.83 11.69
C VAL A 74 4.19 -3.01 10.79
N GLU A 75 3.64 -2.48 9.72
CA GLU A 75 4.36 -1.61 8.79
C GLU A 75 4.67 -0.27 9.45
N LEU A 76 5.93 0.12 9.52
CA LEU A 76 6.34 1.45 9.99
C LEU A 76 6.47 2.42 8.82
N ARG A 77 6.99 1.89 7.70
CA ARG A 77 7.18 2.64 6.47
C ARG A 77 7.07 1.71 5.27
N ILE A 78 6.60 2.26 4.17
CA ILE A 78 6.66 1.66 2.84
C ILE A 78 7.33 2.66 1.91
N THR A 79 8.31 2.23 1.12
CA THR A 79 8.84 3.04 0.02
C THR A 79 8.65 2.35 -1.31
N THR A 80 8.34 3.10 -2.35
CA THR A 80 8.24 2.60 -3.72
C THR A 80 9.32 3.27 -4.55
N GLU A 81 10.04 2.50 -5.36
CA GLU A 81 11.07 3.01 -6.28
C GLU A 81 10.46 3.52 -7.59
N GLY A 82 11.29 4.12 -8.46
CA GLY A 82 10.93 4.49 -9.82
C GLY A 82 10.46 5.94 -9.99
N ALA A 83 9.81 6.23 -11.13
CA ALA A 83 9.43 7.58 -11.52
C ALA A 83 8.49 8.27 -10.50
N ASN A 84 7.63 7.49 -9.86
CA ASN A 84 6.70 7.93 -8.82
C ASN A 84 7.21 7.53 -7.43
N ALA A 85 8.52 7.64 -7.19
CA ALA A 85 9.09 7.26 -5.92
C ALA A 85 8.37 7.96 -4.76
N SER A 86 8.01 7.18 -3.73
CA SER A 86 7.21 7.67 -2.63
C SER A 86 7.61 7.00 -1.33
N GLU A 87 7.38 7.68 -0.22
CA GLU A 87 7.49 7.16 1.13
C GLU A 87 6.14 7.30 1.81
N THR A 88 5.64 6.22 2.40
CA THR A 88 4.42 6.21 3.20
C THR A 88 4.79 5.77 4.61
N ASP A 89 4.65 6.68 5.56
CA ASP A 89 4.80 6.41 6.99
C ASP A 89 3.45 6.03 7.59
N LEU A 90 3.43 4.95 8.37
CA LEU A 90 2.25 4.45 9.05
C LEU A 90 2.48 4.47 10.57
N SER A 91 1.54 5.06 11.31
CA SER A 91 1.68 5.25 12.76
C SER A 91 0.32 5.37 13.46
N ASP A 92 0.35 5.59 14.78
CA ASP A 92 -0.85 5.57 15.64
C ASP A 92 -1.64 4.26 15.49
N TYR A 93 -0.93 3.13 15.52
CA TYR A 93 -1.54 1.81 15.41
C TYR A 93 -2.44 1.51 16.61
N LYS A 94 -3.66 1.05 16.33
CA LYS A 94 -4.63 0.63 17.36
C LYS A 94 -5.20 -0.73 17.00
N ALA A 95 -5.40 -1.57 18.03
CA ALA A 95 -6.09 -2.84 17.87
C ALA A 95 -7.59 -2.57 17.74
N ILE A 96 -8.18 -2.97 16.62
CA ILE A 96 -9.62 -2.91 16.35
C ILE A 96 -10.03 -4.32 15.95
N ASP A 97 -10.92 -4.94 16.72
CA ASP A 97 -11.33 -6.34 16.55
C ASP A 97 -10.15 -7.33 16.40
N GLY A 98 -9.05 -7.07 17.10
CA GLY A 98 -7.84 -7.91 17.07
C GLY A 98 -6.88 -7.62 15.91
N ILE A 99 -7.20 -6.67 15.03
CA ILE A 99 -6.37 -6.25 13.89
C ILE A 99 -5.68 -4.93 14.24
N MET A 100 -4.36 -4.85 14.04
CA MET A 100 -3.61 -3.62 14.23
C MET A 100 -3.80 -2.69 13.01
N VAL A 101 -4.44 -1.54 13.23
CA VAL A 101 -4.77 -0.59 12.15
C VAL A 101 -4.03 0.74 12.36
N PRO A 102 -3.30 1.25 11.35
CA PRO A 102 -2.67 2.56 11.45
C PRO A 102 -3.73 3.66 11.40
N HIS A 103 -3.71 4.60 12.35
CA HIS A 103 -4.63 5.74 12.35
C HIS A 103 -4.01 7.03 11.79
N SER A 104 -2.73 6.98 11.44
CA SER A 104 -2.02 8.08 10.79
C SER A 104 -1.22 7.52 9.62
N VAL A 105 -1.51 8.04 8.42
CA VAL A 105 -0.81 7.69 7.19
C VAL A 105 -0.28 8.97 6.57
N LYS A 106 1.03 9.04 6.35
CA LYS A 106 1.69 10.21 5.78
C LYS A 106 2.45 9.80 4.55
N THR A 107 2.09 10.38 3.40
CA THR A 107 2.74 10.09 2.12
C THR A 107 3.60 11.28 1.69
N SER A 108 4.85 11.00 1.34
CA SER A 108 5.84 11.97 0.88
C SER A 108 6.42 11.53 -0.46
N GLN A 109 6.81 12.49 -1.29
CA GLN A 109 7.49 12.28 -2.57
C GLN A 109 8.54 13.36 -2.75
N GLY A 110 9.75 12.98 -3.16
CA GLY A 110 10.87 13.92 -3.30
C GLY A 110 11.23 14.66 -1.99
N GLY A 111 11.00 14.03 -0.83
CA GLY A 111 11.24 14.63 0.48
C GLY A 111 10.16 15.63 0.95
N ALA A 112 9.16 15.93 0.13
CA ALA A 112 8.03 16.78 0.49
C ALA A 112 6.80 15.95 0.82
N VAL A 113 6.09 16.34 1.87
CA VAL A 113 4.80 15.72 2.25
C VAL A 113 3.76 16.08 1.21
N GLN A 114 3.13 15.06 0.61
CA GLN A 114 2.08 15.21 -0.39
C GLN A 114 0.70 15.06 0.22
N ALA A 115 0.54 14.14 1.17
CA ALA A 115 -0.71 13.88 1.84
C ALA A 115 -0.48 13.42 3.27
N GLU A 116 -1.41 13.77 4.14
CA GLU A 116 -1.48 13.28 5.51
C GLU A 116 -2.94 12.93 5.81
N LEU A 117 -3.18 11.69 6.23
CA LEU A 117 -4.49 11.14 6.52
C LEU A 117 -4.53 10.74 7.99
N LYS A 118 -5.54 11.26 8.69
CA LYS A 118 -5.87 10.83 10.05
C LYS A 118 -7.19 10.08 10.04
N ILE A 119 -7.14 8.82 10.46
CA ILE A 119 -8.31 7.96 10.55
C ILE A 119 -8.87 8.09 11.97
N LEU A 120 -10.16 8.43 12.06
CA LEU A 120 -10.83 8.66 13.35
C LEU A 120 -11.62 7.45 13.83
N THR A 121 -12.19 6.68 12.89
CA THR A 121 -13.06 5.55 13.18
C THR A 121 -12.85 4.49 12.12
N VAL A 122 -12.78 3.24 12.57
CA VAL A 122 -12.70 2.06 11.72
C VAL A 122 -13.74 1.08 12.25
N ALA A 123 -14.51 0.51 11.34
CA ALA A 123 -15.46 -0.55 11.63
C ALA A 123 -15.29 -1.64 10.58
N PHE A 124 -15.01 -2.87 11.01
CA PHE A 124 -14.90 -4.01 10.12
C PHE A 124 -16.27 -4.64 9.90
N ASN A 125 -16.49 -5.20 8.71
CA ASN A 125 -17.72 -5.89 8.34
C ASN A 125 -18.99 -5.06 8.59
N ALA A 126 -18.88 -3.73 8.52
CA ALA A 126 -20.03 -2.86 8.60
C ALA A 126 -20.97 -3.13 7.40
N PRO A 127 -22.29 -3.11 7.60
CA PRO A 127 -23.23 -3.29 6.51
C PRO A 127 -23.08 -2.14 5.50
N ILE A 128 -22.87 -2.49 4.23
CA ILE A 128 -22.78 -1.55 3.11
C ILE A 128 -23.83 -1.97 2.08
N ASP A 129 -24.56 -1.00 1.53
CA ASP A 129 -25.56 -1.25 0.49
C ASP A 129 -24.88 -1.53 -0.86
N ASP A 130 -25.15 -2.69 -1.47
CA ASP A 130 -24.62 -3.09 -2.78
C ASP A 130 -24.87 -2.06 -3.89
N ALA A 131 -25.88 -1.20 -3.74
CA ALA A 131 -26.17 -0.11 -4.67
C ALA A 131 -24.97 0.82 -4.89
N ILE A 132 -24.06 0.95 -3.92
CA ILE A 132 -22.88 1.81 -4.08
C ILE A 132 -21.86 1.28 -5.08
N PHE A 133 -21.86 -0.02 -5.36
CA PHE A 133 -20.93 -0.67 -6.30
C PHE A 133 -21.51 -0.82 -7.71
N LYS A 134 -22.74 -0.37 -7.94
CA LYS A 134 -23.35 -0.38 -9.27
C LYS A 134 -22.68 0.68 -10.14
N VAL A 135 -21.93 0.23 -11.14
CA VAL A 135 -21.40 1.09 -12.21
C VAL A 135 -22.60 1.69 -12.96
N LYS A 136 -22.62 3.01 -13.10
CA LYS A 136 -23.61 3.71 -13.92
C LYS A 136 -23.29 3.59 -15.39
#